data_AF-A0AAE4C9H5-F1
#
_entry.id   AF-A0AAE4C9H5-F1
#
_cell.length_a   1.000
_cell.length_b   1.000
_cell.length_c   1.000
_cell.angle_alpha   90.00
_cell.angle_beta   90.00
_cell.angle_gamma   90.00
#
_symmetry.space_group_name_H-M   'P 1'
#
loop_
_entity.id
_entity.type
_entity.pdbx_description
1 polymer ?
#
loop_
_entity_poly.entity_id
_entity_poly.type
_entity_poly.pdbx_seq_one_letter_code
_entity_poly.pdbx_strand_id
1 'polypeptide(L)'
;MTFGFSPLYALLDARPAPVEVLACGEPTHGEPAFQTLRNELLSGLAARGFRSVALETDRLRARLVDAYVRLRTDADLETVLADGFSHGWGAFPGNRELVVRLREHNHGLPPEERIAFHGFDAPTEVDSAPSPLPYLLRAFDLVGDRIAASRAEIERLAGDDARWSRPDAVLDPARSPGTGADAVALRVIADDLLGALWAAGLTGDVPDAEAALWLLRYHAQAAAPLELGERVTRLIGLRDAWMARNLADVRERERRRGATLVHSHNAHLQRHGASWDAAGWERGDLRLRWNPAGRIAADLFGDRYVFLAGSLGASAALGLGAPADGTFEAALSDGLNVDVTAGDRAGRADAVHGYFPLTAELIADADAIWHVRGAGFDGPGESEIAERIRAMPGVTEFVADEAAGAPPGSNGDRFYFAGVAHRMPFATIVAHDTPGFDEDSRLDRPGVFRLNIALGRAEFARRFGYPPAEAAGHRAGVDFTRAGVIMPHPAYAVQGWAAVLNPPVALLPELDDLLDRARRRASGDRR
;
A
#
# COMPACT_ATOMS: atom_id res chain seq x y z
N MET A 1 -13.24 18.19 -15.25
CA MET A 1 -14.51 18.25 -14.49
C MET A 1 -14.13 18.59 -13.05
N THR A 2 -14.51 19.76 -12.51
CA THR A 2 -13.98 20.33 -11.24
C THR A 2 -15.02 20.42 -10.12
N PHE A 3 -16.06 19.58 -10.14
CA PHE A 3 -17.20 19.70 -9.21
C PHE A 3 -17.22 18.71 -8.03
N GLY A 4 -16.18 17.88 -7.81
CA GLY A 4 -16.24 16.75 -6.86
C GLY A 4 -16.07 17.06 -5.37
N PHE A 5 -15.50 18.21 -4.97
CA PHE A 5 -15.02 18.42 -3.58
C PHE A 5 -15.66 19.61 -2.85
N SER A 6 -16.75 20.16 -3.37
CA SER A 6 -17.45 21.30 -2.75
C SER A 6 -17.80 21.06 -1.26
N PRO A 7 -18.33 19.89 -0.85
CA PRO A 7 -18.61 19.62 0.57
C PRO A 7 -17.36 19.65 1.44
N LEU A 8 -16.23 19.12 0.95
CA LEU A 8 -14.95 19.20 1.67
C LEU A 8 -14.52 20.64 1.83
N TYR A 9 -14.60 21.45 0.77
CA TYR A 9 -14.17 22.84 0.85
C TYR A 9 -15.02 23.64 1.84
N ALA A 10 -16.34 23.41 1.87
CA ALA A 10 -17.22 24.00 2.88
C ALA A 10 -16.82 23.58 4.30
N LEU A 11 -16.49 22.30 4.52
CA LEU A 11 -16.00 21.80 5.82
C LEU A 11 -14.71 22.53 6.25
N LEU A 12 -13.74 22.66 5.34
CA LEU A 12 -12.46 23.35 5.62
C LEU A 12 -12.65 24.85 5.87
N ASP A 13 -13.51 25.52 5.09
CA ASP A 13 -13.80 26.95 5.22
C ASP A 13 -14.58 27.28 6.50
N ALA A 14 -15.35 26.32 7.02
CA ALA A 14 -16.07 26.45 8.28
C ALA A 14 -15.21 26.21 9.53
N ARG A 15 -13.91 25.91 9.40
CA ARG A 15 -13.03 25.70 10.55
C ARG A 15 -12.70 27.01 11.26
N PRO A 16 -12.62 27.00 12.61
CA PRO A 16 -12.33 28.19 13.40
C PRO A 16 -10.88 28.68 13.21
N ALA A 17 -9.98 27.78 12.81
CA ALA A 17 -8.60 28.06 12.48
C ALA A 17 -8.27 27.58 11.07
N PRO A 18 -7.35 28.25 10.35
CA PRO A 18 -6.86 27.76 9.08
C PRO A 18 -6.28 26.35 9.21
N VAL A 19 -6.70 25.45 8.33
CA VAL A 19 -6.22 24.07 8.30
C VAL A 19 -4.73 24.06 7.95
N GLU A 20 -3.93 23.39 8.78
CA GLU A 20 -2.51 23.14 8.51
C GLU A 20 -2.25 21.70 8.07
N VAL A 21 -3.02 20.77 8.60
CA VAL A 21 -2.96 19.34 8.27
C VAL A 21 -4.36 18.88 7.93
N LEU A 22 -4.52 18.39 6.70
CA LEU A 22 -5.68 17.59 6.30
C LEU A 22 -5.25 16.13 6.24
N ALA A 23 -5.63 15.35 7.23
CA ALA A 23 -5.33 13.94 7.34
C ALA A 23 -6.47 13.12 6.72
N CYS A 24 -6.21 12.47 5.59
CA CYS A 24 -7.15 11.60 4.90
C CYS A 24 -6.75 10.14 5.11
N GLY A 25 -7.59 9.40 5.80
CA GLY A 25 -7.38 7.99 6.07
C GLY A 25 -7.94 7.06 5.00
N GLU A 26 -7.43 5.82 4.98
CA GLU A 26 -8.02 4.69 4.28
C GLU A 26 -8.23 3.51 5.25
N PRO A 27 -9.28 2.68 5.08
CA PRO A 27 -9.55 1.53 5.93
C PRO A 27 -8.71 0.29 5.55
N THR A 28 -7.93 0.39 4.46
CA THR A 28 -7.10 -0.68 3.92
C THR A 28 -6.18 -0.11 2.84
N HIS A 29 -4.93 -0.61 2.77
CA HIS A 29 -4.02 -0.31 1.66
C HIS A 29 -4.35 -1.10 0.38
N GLY A 30 -5.21 -2.12 0.49
CA GLY A 30 -5.51 -3.05 -0.60
C GLY A 30 -6.54 -2.54 -1.62
N GLU A 31 -7.09 -1.34 -1.42
CA GLU A 31 -8.11 -0.76 -2.29
C GLU A 31 -7.56 0.44 -3.09
N PRO A 32 -7.29 0.29 -4.40
CA PRO A 32 -6.75 1.36 -5.24
C PRO A 32 -7.59 2.64 -5.28
N ALA A 33 -8.91 2.57 -5.05
CA ALA A 33 -9.80 3.73 -5.11
C ALA A 33 -9.35 4.88 -4.17
N PHE A 34 -8.79 4.57 -3.00
CA PHE A 34 -8.30 5.59 -2.07
C PHE A 34 -7.08 6.33 -2.61
N GLN A 35 -6.19 5.64 -3.33
CA GLN A 35 -5.03 6.26 -3.97
C GLN A 35 -5.45 7.20 -5.11
N THR A 36 -6.41 6.77 -5.95
CA THR A 36 -6.99 7.60 -7.01
C THR A 36 -7.65 8.85 -6.41
N LEU A 37 -8.48 8.65 -5.39
CA LEU A 37 -9.16 9.73 -4.68
C LEU A 37 -8.17 10.75 -4.11
N ARG A 38 -7.12 10.30 -3.42
CA ARG A 38 -6.06 11.17 -2.90
C ARG A 38 -5.39 11.98 -4.02
N ASN A 39 -5.12 11.38 -5.17
CA ASN A 39 -4.45 12.06 -6.30
C ASN A 39 -5.34 13.18 -6.89
N GLU A 40 -6.63 12.92 -7.03
CA GLU A 40 -7.61 13.90 -7.46
C GLU A 40 -7.78 15.02 -6.43
N LEU A 41 -7.87 14.64 -5.16
CA LEU A 41 -8.00 15.56 -4.03
C LEU A 41 -6.82 16.53 -3.97
N LEU A 42 -5.59 16.03 -4.04
CA LEU A 42 -4.39 16.86 -4.01
C LEU A 42 -4.38 17.91 -5.13
N SER A 43 -4.84 17.53 -6.32
CA SER A 43 -4.94 18.42 -7.47
C SER A 43 -5.94 19.57 -7.22
N GLY A 44 -7.08 19.28 -6.58
CA GLY A 44 -8.04 20.29 -6.15
C GLY A 44 -7.53 21.19 -5.02
N LEU A 45 -6.84 20.60 -4.03
CA LEU A 45 -6.29 21.31 -2.89
C LEU A 45 -5.12 22.23 -3.24
N ALA A 46 -4.35 21.90 -4.28
CA ALA A 46 -3.27 22.75 -4.79
C ALA A 46 -3.78 24.16 -5.16
N ALA A 47 -4.97 24.24 -5.77
CA ALA A 47 -5.64 25.50 -6.10
C ALA A 47 -6.10 26.29 -4.86
N ARG A 48 -6.15 25.64 -3.69
CA ARG A 48 -6.53 26.22 -2.39
C ARG A 48 -5.34 26.46 -1.46
N GLY A 49 -4.13 26.48 -2.00
CA GLY A 49 -2.93 26.83 -1.24
C GLY A 49 -2.26 25.66 -0.51
N PHE A 50 -2.69 24.42 -0.73
CA PHE A 50 -1.89 23.28 -0.28
C PHE A 50 -0.58 23.21 -1.08
N ARG A 51 0.54 22.99 -0.39
CA ARG A 51 1.88 22.99 -0.99
C ARG A 51 2.71 21.76 -0.64
N SER A 52 2.11 20.80 0.05
CA SER A 52 2.79 19.56 0.37
C SER A 52 1.81 18.40 0.52
N VAL A 53 2.32 17.20 0.24
CA VAL A 53 1.69 15.93 0.58
C VAL A 53 2.66 15.12 1.44
N ALA A 54 2.15 14.42 2.46
CA ALA A 54 2.90 13.49 3.28
C ALA A 54 2.25 12.11 3.24
N LEU A 55 2.99 11.08 2.86
CA LEU A 55 2.52 9.69 2.82
C LEU A 55 3.16 8.85 3.92
N GLU A 56 2.50 7.77 4.30
CA GLU A 56 2.98 6.75 5.26
C GLU A 56 4.14 5.90 4.69
N THR A 57 5.12 6.58 4.13
CA THR A 57 6.37 6.02 3.65
C THR A 57 7.52 6.62 4.45
N ASP A 58 8.63 5.89 4.52
CA ASP A 58 9.86 6.35 5.18
C ASP A 58 10.23 7.77 4.73
N ARG A 59 10.37 8.67 5.72
CA ARG A 59 10.78 10.07 5.55
C ARG A 59 12.09 10.22 4.77
N LEU A 60 13.06 9.33 4.96
CA LEU A 60 14.38 9.46 4.35
C LEU A 60 14.37 9.00 2.90
N ARG A 61 13.74 7.87 2.58
CA ARG A 61 13.49 7.44 1.19
C ARG A 61 12.68 8.48 0.40
N ALA A 62 11.65 9.06 1.01
CA ALA A 62 10.80 10.06 0.37
C ALA A 62 11.54 11.33 -0.11
N ARG A 63 12.75 11.61 0.39
CA ARG A 63 13.60 12.71 -0.12
C ARG A 63 13.93 12.53 -1.61
N LEU A 64 14.07 11.29 -2.09
CA LEU A 64 14.30 11.00 -3.51
C LEU A 64 13.07 11.35 -4.35
N VAL A 65 11.87 10.97 -3.89
CA VAL A 65 10.60 11.33 -4.54
C VAL A 65 10.45 12.84 -4.59
N ASP A 66 10.68 13.52 -3.47
CA ASP A 66 10.61 14.96 -3.37
C ASP A 66 11.59 15.68 -4.31
N ALA A 67 12.85 15.23 -4.33
CA ALA A 67 13.84 15.75 -5.26
C ALA A 67 13.38 15.56 -6.71
N TYR A 68 12.79 14.40 -7.03
CA TYR A 68 12.29 14.11 -8.37
C TYR A 68 11.10 15.01 -8.74
N VAL A 69 10.06 15.09 -7.92
CA VAL A 69 8.87 15.89 -8.25
C VAL A 69 9.17 17.39 -8.25
N ARG A 70 10.16 17.87 -7.50
CA ARG A 70 10.56 19.29 -7.47
C ARG A 70 11.69 19.63 -8.44
N LEU A 71 12.05 18.71 -9.34
CA LEU A 71 13.07 18.90 -10.40
C LEU A 71 14.47 19.21 -9.86
N ARG A 72 14.87 18.50 -8.79
CA ARG A 72 16.17 18.62 -8.12
C ARG A 72 17.07 17.39 -8.31
N THR A 73 16.64 16.43 -9.14
CA THR A 73 17.39 15.24 -9.51
C THR A 73 16.99 14.78 -10.91
N ASP A 74 17.94 14.13 -11.59
CA ASP A 74 17.78 13.52 -12.92
C ASP A 74 17.56 12.01 -12.84
N ALA A 75 17.35 11.46 -11.63
CA ALA A 75 16.97 10.06 -11.45
C ALA A 75 15.74 9.70 -12.30
N ASP A 76 15.73 8.50 -12.87
CA ASP A 76 14.59 8.02 -13.64
C ASP A 76 13.42 7.62 -12.72
N LEU A 77 12.22 7.54 -13.30
CA LEU A 77 11.01 7.24 -12.55
C LEU A 77 11.04 5.86 -11.87
N GLU A 78 11.64 4.84 -12.48
CA GLU A 78 11.67 3.49 -11.92
C GLU A 78 12.55 3.44 -10.67
N THR A 79 13.72 4.08 -10.71
CA THR A 79 14.58 4.26 -9.54
C THR A 79 13.85 5.01 -8.43
N VAL A 80 13.12 6.09 -8.76
CA VAL A 80 12.36 6.86 -7.77
C VAL A 80 11.25 6.04 -7.12
N LEU A 81 10.55 5.20 -7.88
CA LEU A 81 9.51 4.33 -7.35
C LEU A 81 10.09 3.21 -6.47
N ALA A 82 11.19 2.58 -6.90
CA ALA A 82 11.84 1.53 -6.14
C ALA A 82 12.46 2.04 -4.82
N ASP A 83 13.19 3.14 -4.89
CA ASP A 83 14.03 3.61 -3.78
C ASP A 83 13.39 4.73 -2.95
N GLY A 84 12.39 5.42 -3.51
CA GLY A 84 11.74 6.55 -2.86
C GLY A 84 10.59 6.20 -1.91
N PHE A 85 10.12 4.94 -1.94
CA PHE A 85 9.04 4.43 -1.10
C PHE A 85 9.51 3.28 -0.21
N SER A 86 8.96 3.16 1.01
CA SER A 86 9.04 1.97 1.85
C SER A 86 7.87 1.02 1.56
N HIS A 87 7.85 -0.15 2.21
CA HIS A 87 6.70 -1.07 2.24
C HIS A 87 6.27 -1.62 0.87
N GLY A 88 7.14 -1.49 -0.15
CA GLY A 88 6.83 -1.85 -1.54
C GLY A 88 5.85 -0.90 -2.25
N TRP A 89 5.51 0.23 -1.66
CA TRP A 89 4.43 1.10 -2.14
C TRP A 89 4.69 1.79 -3.47
N GLY A 90 5.95 1.85 -3.91
CA GLY A 90 6.30 2.31 -5.26
C GLY A 90 5.75 1.42 -6.37
N ALA A 91 5.42 0.16 -6.07
CA ALA A 91 4.78 -0.75 -7.01
C ALA A 91 3.29 -0.45 -7.24
N PHE A 92 2.67 0.38 -6.40
CA PHE A 92 1.24 0.68 -6.52
C PHE A 92 0.97 1.69 -7.65
N PRO A 93 0.06 1.40 -8.59
CA PRO A 93 -0.22 2.27 -9.73
C PRO A 93 -0.61 3.70 -9.34
N GLY A 94 -1.41 3.87 -8.26
CA GLY A 94 -1.82 5.19 -7.79
C GLY A 94 -0.66 6.02 -7.24
N ASN A 95 0.39 5.40 -6.68
CA ASN A 95 1.59 6.12 -6.25
C ASN A 95 2.48 6.50 -7.43
N ARG A 96 2.62 5.64 -8.45
CA ARG A 96 3.26 6.00 -9.72
C ARG A 96 2.57 7.22 -10.35
N GLU A 97 1.25 7.17 -10.46
CA GLU A 97 0.46 8.25 -11.01
C GLU A 97 0.67 9.55 -10.23
N LEU A 98 0.67 9.48 -8.89
CA LEU A 98 0.92 10.65 -8.03
C LEU A 98 2.27 11.30 -8.37
N VAL A 99 3.34 10.51 -8.45
CA VAL A 99 4.69 11.03 -8.73
C VAL A 99 4.76 11.70 -10.10
N VAL A 100 4.18 11.08 -11.12
CA VAL A 100 4.10 11.64 -12.48
C VAL A 100 3.33 12.96 -12.48
N ARG A 101 2.10 12.95 -11.94
CA ARG A 101 1.24 14.14 -11.87
C ARG A 101 1.90 15.29 -11.10
N LEU A 102 2.57 14.99 -9.99
CA LEU A 102 3.28 16.01 -9.21
C LEU A 102 4.46 16.62 -9.97
N ARG A 103 5.26 15.78 -10.66
CA ARG A 103 6.37 16.29 -11.47
C ARG A 103 5.87 17.15 -12.63
N GLU A 104 4.80 16.74 -13.31
CA GLU A 104 4.17 17.51 -14.38
C GLU A 104 3.61 18.84 -13.87
N HIS A 105 2.87 18.82 -12.75
CA HIS A 105 2.33 20.02 -12.12
C HIS A 105 3.45 21.01 -11.73
N ASN A 106 4.52 20.51 -11.12
CA ASN A 106 5.63 21.32 -10.65
C ASN A 106 6.51 21.89 -11.77
N HIS A 107 6.51 21.28 -12.96
CA HIS A 107 7.34 21.70 -14.08
C HIS A 107 7.00 23.13 -14.56
N GLY A 108 5.73 23.53 -14.47
CA GLY A 108 5.28 24.86 -14.86
C GLY A 108 5.40 25.93 -13.76
N LEU A 109 5.86 25.58 -12.56
CA LEU A 109 5.78 26.43 -11.38
C LEU A 109 7.15 26.88 -10.85
N PRO A 110 7.22 28.09 -10.25
CA PRO A 110 8.43 28.54 -9.56
C PRO A 110 8.68 27.69 -8.29
N PRO A 111 9.94 27.55 -7.84
CA PRO A 111 10.32 26.63 -6.75
C PRO A 111 9.47 26.74 -5.47
N GLU A 112 9.05 27.94 -5.10
CA GLU A 112 8.24 28.23 -3.91
C GLU A 112 6.82 27.68 -4.00
N GLU A 113 6.25 27.60 -5.22
CA GLU A 113 4.89 27.12 -5.48
C GLU A 113 4.81 25.61 -5.75
N ARG A 114 5.94 24.96 -6.06
CA ARG A 114 5.99 23.52 -6.33
C ARG A 114 5.54 22.70 -5.12
N ILE A 115 4.62 21.77 -5.32
CA ILE A 115 4.18 20.84 -4.27
C ILE A 115 5.36 19.97 -3.84
N ALA A 116 5.66 19.97 -2.54
CA ALA A 116 6.65 19.08 -1.93
C ALA A 116 6.04 17.72 -1.61
N PHE A 117 6.85 16.68 -1.73
CA PHE A 117 6.50 15.33 -1.29
C PHE A 117 7.23 15.02 0.00
N HIS A 118 6.55 14.41 0.96
CA HIS A 118 7.15 13.99 2.22
C HIS A 118 6.75 12.56 2.53
N GLY A 119 7.67 11.83 3.16
CA GLY A 119 7.35 10.65 3.94
C GLY A 119 7.24 11.10 5.39
N PHE A 120 6.25 10.62 6.12
CA PHE A 120 6.17 10.85 7.56
C PHE A 120 6.38 9.57 8.37
N ASP A 121 6.53 8.41 7.73
CA ASP A 121 6.73 7.15 8.43
C ASP A 121 8.17 6.92 8.89
N ALA A 122 8.30 6.03 9.88
CA ALA A 122 9.55 5.40 10.24
C ALA A 122 9.94 4.34 9.19
N PRO A 123 11.23 4.02 9.02
CA PRO A 123 11.67 2.95 8.14
C PRO A 123 11.47 1.56 8.81
N THR A 124 10.41 1.36 9.57
CA THR A 124 10.16 0.13 10.36
C THR A 124 8.85 -0.52 9.96
N GLU A 125 8.81 -1.84 10.05
CA GLU A 125 7.60 -2.66 9.92
C GLU A 125 7.29 -3.41 11.21
N VAL A 126 6.15 -4.11 11.26
CA VAL A 126 5.69 -4.86 12.43
C VAL A 126 6.76 -5.84 12.93
N ASP A 127 7.48 -6.49 12.02
CA ASP A 127 8.46 -7.54 12.33
C ASP A 127 9.89 -7.23 11.89
N SER A 128 10.16 -6.05 11.31
CA SER A 128 11.50 -5.73 10.81
C SER A 128 11.85 -4.24 10.97
N ALA A 129 13.15 -3.98 11.11
CA ALA A 129 13.72 -2.64 11.19
C ALA A 129 15.12 -2.65 10.58
N PRO A 130 15.52 -1.69 9.73
CA PRO A 130 16.84 -1.69 9.11
C PRO A 130 17.95 -1.46 10.13
N SER A 131 19.17 -1.80 9.72
CA SER A 131 20.38 -1.45 10.48
C SER A 131 20.47 0.07 10.70
N PRO A 132 20.90 0.52 11.90
CA PRO A 132 21.19 1.94 12.14
C PRO A 132 22.49 2.39 11.44
N LEU A 133 23.36 1.46 11.02
CA LEU A 133 24.70 1.77 10.51
C LEU A 133 24.69 2.72 9.30
N PRO A 134 23.87 2.52 8.25
CA PRO A 134 23.87 3.44 7.11
C PRO A 134 23.51 4.88 7.49
N TYR A 135 22.61 5.05 8.47
CA TYR A 135 22.19 6.36 8.98
C TYR A 135 23.29 7.02 9.79
N LEU A 136 23.96 6.25 10.66
CA LEU A 136 25.13 6.71 11.43
C LEU A 136 26.27 7.16 10.52
N LEU A 137 26.59 6.38 9.49
CA LEU A 137 27.67 6.70 8.56
C LEU A 137 27.37 7.93 7.72
N ARG A 138 26.14 8.10 7.21
CA ARG A 138 25.77 9.32 6.49
C ARG A 138 25.87 10.58 7.36
N ALA A 139 25.44 10.50 8.61
CA ALA A 139 25.61 11.60 9.56
C ALA A 139 27.09 11.85 9.88
N PHE A 140 27.88 10.80 10.09
CA PHE A 140 29.32 10.88 10.35
C PHE A 140 30.08 11.51 9.19
N ASP A 141 29.79 11.13 7.94
CA ASP A 141 30.48 11.63 6.75
C ASP A 141 30.32 13.16 6.58
N LEU A 142 29.31 13.77 7.22
CA LEU A 142 29.07 15.23 7.22
C LEU A 142 29.81 15.98 8.32
N VAL A 143 30.10 15.34 9.46
CA VAL A 143 30.66 16.01 10.65
C VAL A 143 32.07 15.54 11.03
N GLY A 144 32.45 14.33 10.63
CA GLY A 144 33.78 13.76 10.80
C GLY A 144 34.30 13.84 12.24
N ASP A 145 35.47 14.45 12.39
CA ASP A 145 36.22 14.59 13.65
C ASP A 145 35.62 15.59 14.66
N ARG A 146 34.44 16.16 14.36
CA ARG A 146 33.67 16.98 15.30
C ARG A 146 33.08 16.17 16.46
N ILE A 147 33.11 14.84 16.38
CA ILE A 147 32.79 13.94 17.48
C ILE A 147 34.02 13.10 17.84
N ALA A 148 34.04 12.55 19.05
CA ALA A 148 35.17 11.74 19.51
C ALA A 148 35.28 10.37 18.84
N ALA A 149 34.14 9.80 18.42
CA ALA A 149 34.10 8.47 17.81
C ALA A 149 34.67 8.49 16.39
N SER A 150 35.31 7.38 15.98
CA SER A 150 35.80 7.20 14.61
C SER A 150 34.83 6.40 13.75
N ARG A 151 34.93 6.55 12.42
CA ARG A 151 34.17 5.72 11.46
C ARG A 151 34.35 4.22 11.72
N ALA A 152 35.60 3.79 11.91
CA ALA A 152 35.93 2.39 12.19
C ALA A 152 35.34 1.88 13.51
N GLU A 153 35.23 2.75 14.51
CA GLU A 153 34.55 2.43 15.76
C GLU A 153 33.04 2.24 15.57
N ILE A 154 32.39 3.14 14.83
CA ILE A 154 30.96 3.04 14.49
C ILE A 154 30.67 1.73 13.77
N GLU A 155 31.45 1.40 12.73
CA GLU A 155 31.30 0.16 11.96
C GLU A 155 31.51 -1.08 12.84
N ARG A 156 32.55 -1.07 13.70
CA ARG A 156 32.82 -2.18 14.62
C ARG A 156 31.71 -2.38 15.64
N LEU A 157 31.16 -1.30 16.21
CA LEU A 157 30.07 -1.37 17.19
C LEU A 157 28.76 -1.84 16.54
N ALA A 158 28.43 -1.33 15.36
CA ALA A 158 27.23 -1.75 14.65
C ALA A 158 27.31 -3.23 14.26
N GLY A 159 28.46 -3.67 13.75
CA GLY A 159 28.65 -5.02 13.24
C GLY A 159 27.82 -5.28 11.97
N ASP A 160 27.50 -6.55 11.74
CA ASP A 160 26.73 -6.99 10.56
C ASP A 160 25.30 -6.40 10.57
N ASP A 161 24.88 -5.78 9.47
CA ASP A 161 23.54 -5.22 9.30
C ASP A 161 22.41 -6.24 9.55
N ALA A 162 22.63 -7.51 9.18
CA ALA A 162 21.66 -8.59 9.31
C ALA A 162 21.27 -8.86 10.77
N ARG A 163 22.13 -8.50 11.74
CA ARG A 163 21.80 -8.67 13.17
C ARG A 163 20.66 -7.74 13.62
N TRP A 164 20.46 -6.63 12.91
CA TRP A 164 19.44 -5.62 13.16
C TRP A 164 18.18 -5.91 12.33
N SER A 165 18.34 -6.25 11.06
CA SER A 165 17.23 -6.36 10.09
C SER A 165 16.48 -7.68 10.08
N ARG A 166 17.03 -8.73 10.69
CA ARG A 166 16.36 -10.02 10.81
C ARG A 166 15.09 -9.94 11.69
N PRO A 167 14.03 -10.70 11.37
CA PRO A 167 12.79 -10.64 12.16
C PRO A 167 12.94 -11.00 13.64
N ASP A 168 13.85 -11.91 14.00
CA ASP A 168 14.09 -12.26 15.41
C ASP A 168 14.72 -11.11 16.20
N ALA A 169 15.36 -10.12 15.56
CA ALA A 169 15.86 -8.92 16.26
C ALA A 169 14.74 -7.99 16.74
N VAL A 170 13.53 -8.13 16.19
CA VAL A 170 12.32 -7.40 16.57
C VAL A 170 11.41 -8.25 17.44
N LEU A 171 11.21 -9.51 17.06
CA LEU A 171 10.19 -10.38 17.66
C LEU A 171 10.67 -11.22 18.85
N ASP A 172 11.97 -11.47 18.99
CA ASP A 172 12.54 -12.23 20.09
C ASP A 172 13.44 -11.33 20.98
N PRO A 173 13.07 -11.08 22.25
CA PRO A 173 13.87 -10.24 23.14
C PRO A 173 15.30 -10.71 23.32
N ALA A 174 15.53 -12.02 23.32
CA ALA A 174 16.85 -12.59 23.58
C ALA A 174 17.78 -12.47 22.36
N ARG A 175 17.20 -12.23 21.18
CA ARG A 175 17.90 -12.12 19.89
C ARG A 175 18.08 -10.67 19.44
N SER A 176 17.36 -9.74 20.07
CA SER A 176 17.45 -8.32 19.82
C SER A 176 18.78 -7.72 20.34
N PRO A 177 19.52 -6.95 19.53
CA PRO A 177 20.79 -6.37 19.96
C PRO A 177 20.65 -5.20 20.94
N GLY A 178 19.43 -4.68 21.16
CA GLY A 178 19.22 -3.35 21.73
C GLY A 178 19.64 -3.12 23.19
N THR A 179 19.88 -4.17 23.97
CA THR A 179 20.42 -4.03 25.35
C THR A 179 21.94 -4.26 25.43
N GLY A 180 22.57 -4.67 24.32
CA GLY A 180 24.01 -4.89 24.27
C GLY A 180 24.83 -3.61 24.46
N ALA A 181 26.02 -3.74 25.03
CA ALA A 181 26.93 -2.61 25.26
C ALA A 181 27.22 -1.82 23.98
N ASP A 182 27.36 -2.51 22.84
CA ASP A 182 27.58 -1.85 21.54
C ASP A 182 26.38 -0.97 21.13
N ALA A 183 25.15 -1.47 21.29
CA ALA A 183 23.93 -0.71 20.96
C ALA A 183 23.77 0.52 21.86
N VAL A 184 24.16 0.41 23.15
CA VAL A 184 24.17 1.54 24.07
C VAL A 184 25.22 2.58 23.68
N ALA A 185 26.43 2.15 23.33
CA ALA A 185 27.49 3.05 22.85
C ALA A 185 27.07 3.77 21.56
N LEU A 186 26.46 3.05 20.62
CA LEU A 186 25.93 3.65 19.39
C LEU A 186 24.85 4.70 19.64
N ARG A 187 24.03 4.58 20.70
CA ARG A 187 23.06 5.64 21.05
C ARG A 187 23.75 6.92 21.46
N VAL A 188 24.84 6.82 22.23
CA VAL A 188 25.64 7.99 22.62
C VAL A 188 26.27 8.62 21.39
N ILE A 189 26.85 7.81 20.50
CA ILE A 189 27.43 8.31 19.25
C ILE A 189 26.36 8.97 18.36
N ALA A 190 25.17 8.39 18.25
CA ALA A 190 24.06 8.99 17.49
C ALA A 190 23.63 10.35 18.07
N ASP A 191 23.64 10.50 19.39
CA ASP A 191 23.35 11.76 20.08
C ASP A 191 24.45 12.82 19.84
N ASP A 192 25.72 12.41 19.89
CA ASP A 192 26.86 13.28 19.57
C ASP A 192 26.81 13.74 18.09
N LEU A 193 26.48 12.83 17.16
CA LEU A 193 26.29 13.15 15.75
C LEU A 193 25.16 14.19 15.55
N LEU A 194 24.04 14.02 16.26
CA LEU A 194 22.94 14.98 16.25
C LEU A 194 23.41 16.36 16.72
N GLY A 195 24.10 16.43 17.86
CA GLY A 195 24.66 17.67 18.40
C GLY A 195 25.65 18.34 17.43
N ALA A 196 26.53 17.56 16.82
CA ALA A 196 27.52 18.04 15.85
C ALA A 196 26.87 18.60 14.58
N LEU A 197 25.80 17.97 14.06
CA LEU A 197 25.05 18.47 12.90
C LEU A 197 24.38 19.82 13.21
N TRP A 198 23.80 19.97 14.40
CA TRP A 198 23.23 21.25 14.84
C TRP A 198 24.31 22.33 15.00
N ALA A 199 25.41 22.02 15.68
CA ALA A 199 26.53 22.94 15.86
C ALA A 199 27.15 23.38 14.51
N ALA A 200 27.09 22.51 13.50
CA ALA A 200 27.53 22.77 12.13
C ALA A 200 26.54 23.58 11.28
N GLY A 201 25.30 23.78 11.74
CA GLY A 201 24.23 24.38 10.95
C GLY A 201 23.63 23.46 9.87
N LEU A 202 23.93 22.15 9.89
CA LEU A 202 23.48 21.15 8.92
C LEU A 202 22.08 20.59 9.26
N THR A 203 21.14 21.50 9.50
CA THR A 203 19.78 21.17 9.97
C THR A 203 18.94 20.35 8.96
N GLY A 204 19.32 20.37 7.68
CA GLY A 204 18.69 19.54 6.64
C GLY A 204 18.98 18.05 6.79
N ASP A 205 20.13 17.72 7.37
CA ASP A 205 20.72 16.38 7.46
C ASP A 205 20.55 15.73 8.84
N VAL A 206 20.13 16.51 9.85
CA VAL A 206 19.71 16.05 11.18
C VAL A 206 18.83 14.78 11.16
N PRO A 207 17.85 14.62 10.23
CA PRO A 207 17.02 13.42 10.20
C PRO A 207 17.76 12.09 10.04
N ASP A 208 19.00 12.08 9.51
CA ASP A 208 19.81 10.85 9.43
C ASP A 208 20.28 10.41 10.83
N ALA A 209 20.82 11.33 11.63
CA ALA A 209 21.21 11.04 13.01
C ALA A 209 19.99 10.72 13.89
N GLU A 210 18.87 11.42 13.68
CA GLU A 210 17.61 11.10 14.37
C GLU A 210 17.14 9.68 14.04
N ALA A 211 17.15 9.28 12.76
CA ALA A 211 16.73 7.94 12.38
C ALA A 211 17.60 6.85 13.00
N ALA A 212 18.93 7.02 13.01
CA ALA A 212 19.83 6.12 13.73
C ALA A 212 19.44 5.99 15.22
N LEU A 213 19.21 7.13 15.89
CA LEU A 213 18.87 7.16 17.31
C LEU A 213 17.51 6.50 17.59
N TRP A 214 16.50 6.75 16.75
CA TRP A 214 15.19 6.12 16.88
C TRP A 214 15.24 4.61 16.62
N LEU A 215 16.00 4.14 15.62
CA LEU A 215 16.22 2.70 15.39
C LEU A 215 16.91 2.02 16.59
N LEU A 216 17.94 2.66 17.15
CA LEU A 216 18.62 2.14 18.33
C LEU A 216 17.70 2.11 19.56
N ARG A 217 16.80 3.09 19.72
CA ARG A 217 15.76 3.10 20.76
C ARG A 217 14.69 2.02 20.52
N TYR A 218 14.31 1.83 19.27
CA TYR A 218 13.39 0.77 18.84
C TYR A 218 13.93 -0.61 19.22
N HIS A 219 15.18 -0.91 18.87
CA HIS A 219 15.80 -2.17 19.30
C HIS A 219 15.94 -2.28 20.83
N ALA A 220 16.11 -1.17 21.56
CA ALA A 220 16.07 -1.20 23.04
C ALA A 220 14.75 -1.76 23.56
N GLN A 221 13.63 -1.29 22.98
CA GLN A 221 12.30 -1.75 23.35
C GLN A 221 12.06 -3.17 22.85
N ALA A 222 12.57 -3.51 21.66
CA ALA A 222 12.51 -4.86 21.11
C ALA A 222 13.35 -5.88 21.90
N ALA A 223 14.28 -5.44 22.75
CA ALA A 223 15.04 -6.30 23.66
C ALA A 223 14.42 -6.43 25.06
N ALA A 224 13.37 -5.67 25.39
CA ALA A 224 12.70 -5.76 26.70
C ALA A 224 12.03 -7.14 26.86
N PRO A 225 12.13 -7.84 28.01
CA PRO A 225 11.58 -9.19 28.18
C PRO A 225 10.06 -9.18 28.40
N LEU A 226 9.30 -8.79 27.37
CA LEU A 226 7.84 -8.71 27.34
C LEU A 226 7.22 -9.84 26.52
N GLU A 227 5.95 -10.12 26.78
CA GLU A 227 5.15 -10.98 25.91
C GLU A 227 5.02 -10.35 24.51
N LEU A 228 4.86 -11.20 23.48
CA LEU A 228 4.91 -10.79 22.08
C LEU A 228 3.91 -9.67 21.75
N GLY A 229 2.65 -9.79 22.22
CA GLY A 229 1.62 -8.77 21.98
C GLY A 229 1.93 -7.42 22.65
N GLU A 230 2.48 -7.43 23.87
CA GLU A 230 2.89 -6.21 24.57
C GLU A 230 4.11 -5.56 23.91
N ARG A 231 5.06 -6.38 23.44
CA ARG A 231 6.22 -5.93 22.68
C ARG A 231 5.79 -5.25 21.39
N VAL A 232 5.01 -5.94 20.54
CA VAL A 232 4.55 -5.40 19.26
C VAL A 232 3.72 -4.15 19.47
N THR A 233 2.83 -4.14 20.47
CA THR A 233 2.08 -2.94 20.89
C THR A 233 2.99 -1.76 21.18
N ARG A 234 4.07 -1.98 21.94
CA ARG A 234 5.03 -0.94 22.28
C ARG A 234 5.79 -0.44 21.06
N LEU A 235 6.19 -1.34 20.17
CA LEU A 235 6.96 -1.02 18.97
C LEU A 235 6.14 -0.24 17.95
N ILE A 236 4.88 -0.62 17.70
CA ILE A 236 3.95 0.14 16.86
C ILE A 236 3.69 1.52 17.46
N GLY A 237 3.46 1.61 18.77
CA GLY A 237 3.33 2.91 19.44
C GLY A 237 4.57 3.80 19.31
N LEU A 238 5.78 3.20 19.26
CA LEU A 238 7.02 3.95 19.02
C LEU A 238 7.12 4.42 17.56
N ARG A 239 6.72 3.59 16.59
CA ARG A 239 6.59 3.97 15.16
C ARG A 239 5.64 5.16 15.01
N ASP A 240 4.47 5.13 15.65
CA ASP A 240 3.50 6.22 15.57
C ASP A 240 3.96 7.52 16.28
N ALA A 241 4.67 7.40 17.40
CA ALA A 241 5.32 8.56 18.02
C ALA A 241 6.37 9.20 17.10
N TRP A 242 7.13 8.36 16.39
CA TRP A 242 8.08 8.83 15.38
C TRP A 242 7.36 9.47 14.18
N MET A 243 6.26 8.88 13.71
CA MET A 243 5.40 9.44 12.66
C MET A 243 4.89 10.85 13.01
N ALA A 244 4.34 11.01 14.22
CA ALA A 244 3.88 12.31 14.69
C ALA A 244 5.02 13.34 14.76
N ARG A 245 6.21 12.93 15.20
CA ARG A 245 7.40 13.80 15.22
C ARG A 245 7.82 14.21 13.81
N ASN A 246 7.87 13.28 12.87
CA ASN A 246 8.16 13.57 11.47
C ASN A 246 7.14 14.54 10.88
N LEU A 247 5.85 14.36 11.16
CA LEU A 247 4.79 15.26 10.72
C LEU A 247 4.94 16.67 11.30
N ALA A 248 5.29 16.80 12.59
CA ALA A 248 5.58 18.09 13.20
C ALA A 248 6.74 18.82 12.50
N ASP A 249 7.82 18.11 12.17
CA ASP A 249 8.95 18.68 11.43
C ASP A 249 8.57 19.08 10.01
N VAL A 250 7.77 18.27 9.30
CA VAL A 250 7.24 18.60 7.98
C VAL A 250 6.43 19.90 8.06
N ARG A 251 5.57 20.03 9.08
CA ARG A 251 4.77 21.23 9.28
C ARG A 251 5.59 22.46 9.58
N GLU A 252 6.65 22.37 10.39
CA GLU A 252 7.53 23.52 10.60
C GLU A 252 8.21 23.97 9.30
N ARG A 253 8.66 23.04 8.46
CA ARG A 253 9.28 23.34 7.16
C ARG A 253 8.30 23.95 6.16
N GLU A 254 7.06 23.48 6.15
CA GLU A 254 6.02 23.89 5.20
C GLU A 254 5.13 25.03 5.71
N ARG A 255 5.32 25.48 6.96
CA ARG A 255 4.47 26.47 7.65
C ARG A 255 4.23 27.76 6.86
N ARG A 256 5.24 28.22 6.12
CA ARG A 256 5.16 29.46 5.30
C ARG A 256 4.72 29.22 3.86
N ARG A 257 4.56 27.96 3.44
CA ARG A 257 4.26 27.58 2.06
C ARG A 257 2.78 27.25 1.89
N GLY A 258 2.21 26.51 2.84
CA GLY A 258 0.80 26.13 2.80
C GLY A 258 0.49 24.92 3.66
N ALA A 259 -0.76 24.48 3.60
CA ALA A 259 -1.22 23.27 4.29
C ALA A 259 -0.63 22.00 3.66
N THR A 260 -0.62 20.93 4.45
CA THR A 260 -0.17 19.58 4.04
C THR A 260 -1.36 18.62 3.98
N LEU A 261 -1.49 17.92 2.85
CA LEU A 261 -2.34 16.73 2.76
C LEU A 261 -1.55 15.54 3.33
N VAL A 262 -2.08 14.86 4.34
CA VAL A 262 -1.51 13.62 4.88
C VAL A 262 -2.39 12.46 4.44
N HIS A 263 -1.79 11.38 3.95
CA HIS A 263 -2.54 10.17 3.56
C HIS A 263 -1.87 8.91 4.10
N SER A 264 -2.64 8.08 4.80
CA SER A 264 -2.19 6.92 5.57
C SER A 264 -3.39 6.07 5.98
N HIS A 265 -3.16 4.90 6.56
CA HIS A 265 -4.23 4.12 7.16
C HIS A 265 -4.97 4.89 8.27
N ASN A 266 -6.29 4.69 8.40
CA ASN A 266 -7.12 5.30 9.46
C ASN A 266 -6.51 5.14 10.85
N ALA A 267 -5.97 3.95 11.14
CA ALA A 267 -5.39 3.61 12.44
C ALA A 267 -4.20 4.51 12.83
N HIS A 268 -3.50 5.11 11.87
CA HIS A 268 -2.41 6.05 12.15
C HIS A 268 -2.90 7.49 12.33
N LEU A 269 -4.06 7.85 11.79
CA LEU A 269 -4.53 9.25 11.70
C LEU A 269 -5.67 9.58 12.67
N GLN A 270 -6.34 8.59 13.24
CA GLN A 270 -7.34 8.81 14.27
C GLN A 270 -6.75 9.44 15.55
N ARG A 271 -7.57 10.18 16.32
CA ARG A 271 -7.18 10.86 17.57
C ARG A 271 -7.46 10.02 18.82
N HIS A 272 -8.32 9.00 18.73
CA HIS A 272 -8.49 8.02 19.80
C HIS A 272 -7.47 6.87 19.71
N GLY A 273 -7.37 6.04 20.76
CA GLY A 273 -6.46 4.89 20.76
C GLY A 273 -6.80 3.91 19.65
N ALA A 274 -5.79 3.45 18.91
CA ALA A 274 -5.94 2.49 17.83
C ALA A 274 -5.86 1.06 18.37
N SER A 275 -6.53 0.13 17.69
CA SER A 275 -6.49 -1.29 18.02
C SER A 275 -6.46 -2.17 16.79
N TRP A 276 -5.78 -3.30 16.91
CA TRP A 276 -5.74 -4.33 15.88
C TRP A 276 -5.77 -5.72 16.54
N ASP A 277 -6.83 -6.47 16.23
CA ASP A 277 -6.94 -7.89 16.58
C ASP A 277 -6.44 -8.73 15.41
N ALA A 278 -5.15 -9.05 15.42
CA ALA A 278 -4.48 -9.85 14.40
C ALA A 278 -4.69 -11.34 14.67
N ALA A 279 -5.90 -11.84 14.45
CA ALA A 279 -6.20 -13.27 14.52
C ALA A 279 -5.47 -14.04 13.41
N GLY A 280 -4.87 -15.18 13.74
CA GLY A 280 -4.18 -16.04 12.78
C GLY A 280 -2.85 -15.48 12.26
N TRP A 281 -2.23 -14.52 12.95
CA TRP A 281 -0.85 -14.13 12.66
C TRP A 281 0.08 -15.35 12.82
N GLU A 282 1.15 -15.44 12.03
CA GLU A 282 2.01 -16.64 11.98
C GLU A 282 2.55 -17.09 13.36
N ARG A 283 2.57 -16.17 14.34
CA ARG A 283 3.06 -16.37 15.70
C ARG A 283 1.97 -16.34 16.77
N GLY A 284 0.71 -16.50 16.38
CA GLY A 284 -0.47 -16.54 17.25
C GLY A 284 -1.26 -15.24 17.26
N ASP A 285 -2.45 -15.30 17.87
CA ASP A 285 -3.37 -14.17 17.92
C ASP A 285 -2.78 -13.00 18.73
N LEU A 286 -2.73 -11.82 18.13
CA LEU A 286 -2.31 -10.60 18.81
C LEU A 286 -3.50 -9.66 19.01
N ARG A 287 -3.62 -9.09 20.20
CA ARG A 287 -4.53 -7.97 20.49
C ARG A 287 -3.69 -6.75 20.80
N LEU A 288 -3.60 -5.85 19.84
CA LEU A 288 -2.71 -4.71 19.87
C LEU A 288 -3.50 -3.44 20.16
N ARG A 289 -2.97 -2.58 21.04
CA ARG A 289 -3.60 -1.30 21.40
C ARG A 289 -2.56 -0.22 21.64
N TRP A 290 -2.57 0.86 20.87
CA TRP A 290 -1.54 1.90 20.96
C TRP A 290 -2.11 3.30 20.77
N ASN A 291 -1.28 4.31 21.04
CA ASN A 291 -1.60 5.70 20.73
C ASN A 291 -1.07 6.02 19.32
N PRO A 292 -1.96 6.32 18.36
CA PRO A 292 -1.54 6.55 16.99
C PRO A 292 -0.96 7.94 16.75
N ALA A 293 -0.31 8.16 15.60
CA ALA A 293 0.30 9.43 15.27
C ALA A 293 -0.72 10.59 15.26
N GLY A 294 -1.94 10.33 14.78
CA GLY A 294 -3.05 11.29 14.73
C GLY A 294 -3.47 11.81 16.10
N ARG A 295 -3.43 10.97 17.14
CA ARG A 295 -3.66 11.38 18.53
C ARG A 295 -2.63 12.40 19.01
N ILE A 296 -1.36 12.12 18.77
CA ILE A 296 -0.27 13.03 19.15
C ILE A 296 -0.33 14.31 18.31
N ALA A 297 -0.62 14.18 17.01
CA ALA A 297 -0.75 15.31 16.09
C ALA A 297 -1.93 16.22 16.48
N ALA A 298 -3.07 15.67 16.87
CA ALA A 298 -4.23 16.43 17.32
C ALA A 298 -3.90 17.30 18.54
N ASP A 299 -3.11 16.79 19.49
CA ASP A 299 -2.64 17.57 20.65
C ASP A 299 -1.68 18.71 20.23
N LEU A 300 -0.83 18.48 19.21
CA LEU A 300 0.14 19.47 18.74
C LEU A 300 -0.49 20.58 17.88
N PHE A 301 -1.48 20.24 17.07
CA PHE A 301 -2.05 21.14 16.07
C PHE A 301 -3.41 21.72 16.49
N GLY A 302 -4.14 21.07 17.40
CA GLY A 302 -5.49 21.43 17.81
C GLY A 302 -6.45 21.45 16.61
N ASP A 303 -7.31 22.47 16.55
CA ASP A 303 -8.31 22.65 15.48
C ASP A 303 -7.70 22.82 14.06
N ARG A 304 -6.37 22.93 13.93
CA ARG A 304 -5.66 22.99 12.65
C ARG A 304 -5.42 21.61 12.03
N TYR A 305 -5.67 20.53 12.78
CA TYR A 305 -5.64 19.15 12.32
C TYR A 305 -7.06 18.67 12.03
N VAL A 306 -7.38 18.48 10.75
CA VAL A 306 -8.67 17.95 10.29
C VAL A 306 -8.46 16.52 9.84
N PHE A 307 -9.28 15.59 10.36
CA PHE A 307 -9.19 14.16 10.06
C PHE A 307 -10.44 13.69 9.33
N LEU A 308 -10.23 13.15 8.12
CA LEU A 308 -11.24 12.47 7.34
C LEU A 308 -10.98 10.96 7.40
N ALA A 309 -11.88 10.20 7.99
CA ALA A 309 -11.76 8.74 7.99
C ALA A 309 -12.17 8.19 6.63
N GLY A 310 -11.39 7.24 6.09
CA GLY A 310 -11.79 6.48 4.92
C GLY A 310 -12.74 5.34 5.29
N SER A 311 -13.74 5.08 4.46
CA SER A 311 -14.69 3.98 4.64
C SER A 311 -14.97 3.31 3.30
N LEU A 312 -15.18 1.99 3.32
CA LEU A 312 -15.36 1.17 2.12
C LEU A 312 -16.61 0.31 2.26
N GLY A 313 -17.54 0.44 1.30
CA GLY A 313 -18.77 -0.33 1.24
C GLY A 313 -18.57 -1.70 0.61
N ALA A 314 -17.95 -1.78 -0.57
CA ALA A 314 -17.63 -3.06 -1.22
C ALA A 314 -16.31 -2.96 -1.99
N SER A 315 -15.61 -4.08 -2.12
CA SER A 315 -14.40 -4.17 -2.94
C SER A 315 -14.22 -5.57 -3.51
N ALA A 316 -14.19 -5.66 -4.84
CA ALA A 316 -13.84 -6.89 -5.52
C ALA A 316 -12.38 -7.31 -5.27
N ALA A 317 -11.46 -6.33 -5.13
CA ALA A 317 -10.05 -6.60 -4.87
C ALA A 317 -9.84 -7.32 -3.53
N LEU A 318 -10.68 -7.02 -2.55
CA LEU A 318 -10.63 -7.59 -1.20
C LEU A 318 -11.61 -8.76 -1.00
N GLY A 319 -12.48 -9.03 -1.97
CA GLY A 319 -13.61 -9.96 -1.77
C GLY A 319 -14.62 -9.47 -0.72
N LEU A 320 -14.69 -8.16 -0.50
CA LEU A 320 -15.57 -7.52 0.47
C LEU A 320 -16.93 -7.23 -0.19
N GLY A 321 -17.99 -7.88 0.28
CA GLY A 321 -19.35 -7.68 -0.20
C GLY A 321 -19.93 -6.32 0.18
N ALA A 322 -21.15 -6.03 -0.26
CA ALA A 322 -21.89 -4.86 0.21
C ALA A 322 -22.17 -4.97 1.73
N PRO A 323 -22.17 -3.84 2.47
CA PRO A 323 -22.37 -3.87 3.91
C PRO A 323 -23.82 -4.26 4.22
N ALA A 324 -24.02 -5.06 5.27
CA ALA A 324 -25.36 -5.47 5.70
C ALA A 324 -26.16 -4.28 6.28
N ASP A 325 -27.49 -4.32 6.14
CA ASP A 325 -28.37 -3.34 6.76
C ASP A 325 -28.13 -3.22 8.27
N GLY A 326 -28.11 -1.99 8.79
CA GLY A 326 -27.84 -1.72 10.20
C GLY A 326 -26.34 -1.62 10.57
N THR A 327 -25.44 -1.80 9.61
CA THR A 327 -24.00 -1.48 9.80
C THR A 327 -23.71 0.01 9.61
N PHE A 328 -22.57 0.49 10.11
CA PHE A 328 -22.15 1.88 9.92
C PHE A 328 -22.01 2.25 8.43
N GLU A 329 -21.33 1.40 7.65
CA GLU A 329 -21.06 1.62 6.22
C GLU A 329 -22.34 1.66 5.39
N ALA A 330 -23.35 0.83 5.71
CA ALA A 330 -24.61 0.80 4.97
C ALA A 330 -25.41 2.12 5.06
N ALA A 331 -25.13 2.97 6.05
CA ALA A 331 -25.80 4.24 6.23
C ALA A 331 -25.14 5.41 5.48
N LEU A 332 -23.97 5.19 4.86
CA LEU A 332 -23.19 6.24 4.22
C LEU A 332 -23.55 6.40 2.74
N SER A 333 -23.56 7.65 2.28
CA SER A 333 -23.61 7.96 0.86
C SER A 333 -22.22 7.87 0.25
N ASP A 334 -22.14 7.60 -1.05
CA ASP A 334 -20.85 7.64 -1.76
C ASP A 334 -20.27 9.06 -1.72
N GLY A 335 -18.97 9.18 -1.46
CA GLY A 335 -18.28 10.46 -1.26
C GLY A 335 -18.20 10.92 0.20
N LEU A 336 -18.14 12.24 0.40
CA LEU A 336 -17.95 12.83 1.73
C LEU A 336 -19.27 12.89 2.52
N ASN A 337 -19.27 12.32 3.71
CA ASN A 337 -20.35 12.35 4.68
C ASN A 337 -19.92 13.22 5.87
N VAL A 338 -20.64 14.30 6.12
CA VAL A 338 -20.44 15.21 7.27
C VAL A 338 -21.51 14.96 8.33
N ASP A 339 -21.25 15.36 9.57
CA ASP A 339 -22.20 15.23 10.71
C ASP A 339 -22.69 13.78 10.94
N VAL A 340 -21.81 12.81 10.72
CA VAL A 340 -22.13 11.39 10.89
C VAL A 340 -22.18 11.02 12.36
N THR A 341 -23.26 10.37 12.78
CA THR A 341 -23.40 9.81 14.14
C THR A 341 -23.53 8.29 14.08
N ALA A 342 -22.87 7.58 15.00
CA ALA A 342 -22.93 6.11 15.08
C ALA A 342 -24.39 5.60 15.20
N GLY A 343 -25.19 6.18 16.09
CA GLY A 343 -26.55 5.69 16.39
C GLY A 343 -26.53 4.26 16.95
N ASP A 344 -27.60 3.49 16.72
CA ASP A 344 -27.73 2.09 17.16
C ASP A 344 -27.09 1.08 16.18
N ARG A 345 -26.18 1.53 15.32
CA ARG A 345 -25.55 0.70 14.27
C ARG A 345 -24.36 -0.07 14.82
N ALA A 346 -23.99 -1.14 14.12
CA ALA A 346 -22.84 -1.98 14.46
C ALA A 346 -21.73 -1.90 13.41
N GLY A 347 -20.52 -2.27 13.81
CA GLY A 347 -19.43 -2.53 12.88
C GLY A 347 -19.72 -3.77 12.03
N ARG A 348 -19.12 -3.83 10.84
CA ARG A 348 -19.23 -4.99 9.96
C ARG A 348 -18.56 -6.23 10.55
N ALA A 349 -19.20 -7.39 10.37
CA ALA A 349 -18.68 -8.69 10.82
C ALA A 349 -17.95 -9.49 9.72
N ASP A 350 -18.04 -9.05 8.47
CA ASP A 350 -17.45 -9.67 7.27
C ASP A 350 -16.09 -9.05 6.90
N ALA A 351 -15.41 -8.43 7.87
CA ALA A 351 -14.10 -7.83 7.64
C ALA A 351 -13.06 -8.90 7.26
N VAL A 352 -12.37 -8.67 6.15
CA VAL A 352 -11.26 -9.52 5.67
C VAL A 352 -9.92 -9.04 6.23
N HIS A 353 -8.89 -9.88 6.17
CA HIS A 353 -7.55 -9.52 6.65
C HIS A 353 -7.04 -8.26 5.94
N GLY A 354 -6.53 -7.30 6.73
CA GLY A 354 -6.03 -6.01 6.21
C GLY A 354 -7.11 -4.97 5.90
N TYR A 355 -8.39 -5.24 6.19
CA TYR A 355 -9.48 -4.26 6.16
C TYR A 355 -9.98 -3.96 7.57
N PHE A 356 -10.06 -2.68 7.91
CA PHE A 356 -10.47 -2.15 9.21
C PHE A 356 -11.80 -1.40 9.05
N PRO A 357 -12.94 -1.99 9.43
CA PRO A 357 -14.24 -1.34 9.31
C PRO A 357 -14.37 -0.17 10.28
N LEU A 358 -15.41 0.64 10.08
CA LEU A 358 -15.73 1.73 10.99
C LEU A 358 -16.08 1.21 12.39
N THR A 359 -15.66 1.95 13.40
CA THR A 359 -16.08 1.78 14.79
C THR A 359 -16.85 3.01 15.27
N ALA A 360 -17.60 2.88 16.36
CA ALA A 360 -18.30 4.02 16.94
C ALA A 360 -17.32 5.13 17.37
N GLU A 361 -16.16 4.72 17.90
CA GLU A 361 -15.07 5.62 18.28
C GLU A 361 -14.51 6.36 17.06
N LEU A 362 -14.25 5.66 15.94
CA LEU A 362 -13.74 6.28 14.72
C LEU A 362 -14.74 7.27 14.10
N ILE A 363 -16.03 6.96 14.13
CA ILE A 363 -17.09 7.86 13.65
C ILE A 363 -17.16 9.11 14.52
N ALA A 364 -17.12 8.96 15.85
CA ALA A 364 -17.16 10.08 16.78
C ALA A 364 -15.92 10.98 16.71
N ASP A 365 -14.80 10.40 16.26
CA ASP A 365 -13.49 11.04 16.24
C ASP A 365 -13.16 11.73 14.89
N ALA A 366 -13.82 11.35 13.79
CA ALA A 366 -13.61 11.93 12.47
C ALA A 366 -14.36 13.26 12.29
N ASP A 367 -13.76 14.24 11.62
CA ASP A 367 -14.47 15.47 11.22
C ASP A 367 -15.48 15.19 10.09
N ALA A 368 -15.18 14.19 9.25
CA ALA A 368 -16.06 13.66 8.24
C ALA A 368 -15.58 12.26 7.80
N ILE A 369 -16.44 11.53 7.09
CA ILE A 369 -16.12 10.20 6.58
C ILE A 369 -16.19 10.24 5.06
N TRP A 370 -15.08 9.86 4.41
CA TRP A 370 -15.07 9.62 2.98
C TRP A 370 -15.41 8.17 2.69
N HIS A 371 -16.62 7.93 2.21
CA HIS A 371 -17.10 6.59 1.92
C HIS A 371 -16.98 6.29 0.43
N VAL A 372 -16.32 5.19 0.10
CA VAL A 372 -16.32 4.61 -1.25
C VAL A 372 -17.35 3.49 -1.24
N ARG A 373 -18.54 3.72 -1.82
CA ARG A 373 -19.69 2.80 -1.75
C ARG A 373 -19.36 1.42 -2.30
N GLY A 374 -18.62 1.40 -3.38
CA GLY A 374 -18.13 0.20 -4.00
C GLY A 374 -17.01 0.61 -4.93
N ALA A 375 -15.81 0.16 -4.66
CA ALA A 375 -14.82 0.05 -5.71
C ALA A 375 -15.29 -1.11 -6.58
N GLY A 376 -16.15 -0.79 -7.55
CA GLY A 376 -16.35 -1.68 -8.68
C GLY A 376 -14.98 -2.09 -9.16
N PHE A 377 -14.84 -3.36 -9.50
CA PHE A 377 -13.67 -3.80 -10.24
C PHE A 377 -13.43 -2.80 -11.39
N ASP A 378 -12.26 -2.13 -11.37
CA ASP A 378 -11.88 -1.12 -12.38
C ASP A 378 -11.79 -1.74 -13.78
N GLY A 379 -11.87 -3.06 -13.91
CA GLY A 379 -11.88 -3.74 -15.19
C GLY A 379 -13.27 -4.10 -15.73
N PRO A 380 -13.31 -4.51 -17.01
CA PRO A 380 -14.51 -4.96 -17.70
C PRO A 380 -15.04 -6.27 -17.08
N GLY A 381 -16.35 -6.37 -16.87
CA GLY A 381 -16.99 -7.59 -16.39
C GLY A 381 -16.79 -8.79 -17.33
N GLU A 382 -17.20 -9.98 -16.88
CA GLU A 382 -17.06 -11.24 -17.63
C GLU A 382 -17.53 -11.11 -19.10
N SER A 383 -18.71 -10.53 -19.31
CA SER A 383 -19.31 -10.34 -20.64
C SER A 383 -18.51 -9.40 -21.54
N GLU A 384 -17.89 -8.37 -20.97
CA GLU A 384 -17.07 -7.39 -21.69
C GLU A 384 -15.71 -8.01 -22.08
N ILE A 385 -15.10 -8.82 -21.21
CA ILE A 385 -13.92 -9.63 -21.58
C ILE A 385 -14.27 -10.63 -22.67
N ALA A 386 -15.41 -11.32 -22.56
CA ALA A 386 -15.88 -12.24 -23.59
C ALA A 386 -16.08 -11.54 -24.95
N GLU A 387 -16.65 -10.34 -24.96
CA GLU A 387 -16.79 -9.52 -26.16
C GLU A 387 -15.45 -9.13 -26.77
N ARG A 388 -14.47 -8.71 -25.95
CA ARG A 388 -13.11 -8.40 -26.41
C ARG A 388 -12.44 -9.57 -27.12
N ILE A 389 -12.55 -10.78 -26.54
CA ILE A 389 -11.96 -11.98 -27.15
C ILE A 389 -12.71 -12.37 -28.44
N ARG A 390 -14.04 -12.26 -28.47
CA ARG A 390 -14.85 -12.50 -29.68
C ARG A 390 -14.54 -11.52 -30.81
N ALA A 391 -14.18 -10.28 -30.48
CA ALA A 391 -13.83 -9.26 -31.47
C ALA A 391 -12.48 -9.54 -32.17
N MET A 392 -11.67 -10.46 -31.64
CA MET A 392 -10.38 -10.82 -32.25
C MET A 392 -10.58 -11.61 -33.56
N PRO A 393 -9.77 -11.35 -34.61
CA PRO A 393 -9.91 -12.05 -35.88
C PRO A 393 -9.73 -13.57 -35.77
N GLY A 394 -10.69 -14.31 -36.32
CA GLY A 394 -10.63 -15.77 -36.42
C GLY A 394 -10.82 -16.50 -35.10
N VAL A 395 -11.51 -15.89 -34.12
CA VAL A 395 -11.89 -16.55 -32.86
C VAL A 395 -13.28 -17.18 -32.98
N THR A 396 -13.40 -18.42 -32.50
CA THR A 396 -14.70 -19.08 -32.27
C THR A 396 -14.88 -19.28 -30.77
N GLU A 397 -16.01 -18.81 -30.24
CA GLU A 397 -16.44 -19.10 -28.86
C GLU A 397 -17.28 -20.38 -28.82
N PHE A 398 -17.07 -21.17 -27.77
CA PHE A 398 -17.94 -22.25 -27.35
C PHE A 398 -18.33 -22.01 -25.90
N VAL A 399 -19.61 -21.99 -25.60
CA VAL A 399 -20.12 -21.93 -24.23
C VAL A 399 -20.55 -23.34 -23.86
N ALA A 400 -19.99 -23.88 -22.79
CA ALA A 400 -20.36 -25.20 -22.31
C ALA A 400 -21.76 -25.15 -21.69
N ASP A 401 -22.65 -25.99 -22.21
CA ASP A 401 -23.97 -26.23 -21.66
C ASP A 401 -24.35 -27.72 -21.74
N GLU A 402 -25.42 -28.12 -21.04
CA GLU A 402 -25.91 -29.50 -21.05
C GLU A 402 -26.32 -29.97 -22.45
N ALA A 403 -26.82 -29.07 -23.30
CA ALA A 403 -27.24 -29.38 -24.66
C ALA A 403 -26.05 -29.70 -25.59
N ALA A 404 -24.87 -29.17 -25.29
CA ALA A 404 -23.61 -29.41 -25.96
C ALA A 404 -22.85 -30.65 -25.42
N GLY A 405 -23.41 -31.36 -24.44
CA GLY A 405 -22.82 -32.57 -23.86
C GLY A 405 -21.60 -32.29 -22.97
N ALA A 406 -21.47 -31.06 -22.43
CA ALA A 406 -20.42 -30.73 -21.49
C ALA A 406 -20.66 -31.42 -20.12
N PRO A 407 -19.59 -31.72 -19.35
CA PRO A 407 -19.75 -32.24 -18.00
C PRO A 407 -20.59 -31.31 -17.12
N PRO A 408 -21.39 -31.82 -16.16
CA PRO A 408 -22.26 -31.00 -15.30
C PRO A 408 -21.53 -29.88 -14.55
N GLY A 409 -20.22 -30.02 -14.32
CA GLY A 409 -19.38 -29.05 -13.62
C GLY A 409 -18.73 -28.00 -14.50
N SER A 410 -19.17 -27.80 -15.75
CA SER A 410 -18.61 -26.79 -16.68
C SER A 410 -19.69 -25.90 -17.31
N ASN A 411 -20.92 -25.94 -16.78
CA ASN A 411 -22.05 -25.22 -17.37
C ASN A 411 -21.87 -23.70 -17.22
N GLY A 412 -21.77 -22.98 -18.34
CA GLY A 412 -21.50 -21.55 -18.40
C GLY A 412 -20.05 -21.19 -18.73
N ASP A 413 -19.12 -22.15 -18.66
CA ASP A 413 -17.72 -21.92 -19.03
C ASP A 413 -17.58 -21.55 -20.51
N ARG A 414 -16.77 -20.53 -20.80
CA ARG A 414 -16.52 -20.06 -22.16
C ARG A 414 -15.15 -20.47 -22.63
N PHE A 415 -15.07 -21.06 -23.82
CA PHE A 415 -13.85 -21.55 -24.43
C PHE A 415 -13.61 -20.84 -25.76
N TYR A 416 -12.41 -20.32 -25.98
CA TYR A 416 -12.06 -19.57 -27.17
C TYR A 416 -11.01 -20.32 -28.01
N PHE A 417 -11.33 -20.56 -29.28
CA PHE A 417 -10.48 -21.27 -30.23
C PHE A 417 -10.02 -20.34 -31.35
N ALA A 418 -8.81 -20.56 -31.85
CA ALA A 418 -8.33 -19.92 -33.07
C ALA A 418 -8.74 -20.78 -34.28
N GLY A 419 -9.71 -20.31 -35.07
CA GLY A 419 -10.32 -21.05 -36.17
C GLY A 419 -11.54 -21.86 -35.72
N VAL A 420 -11.77 -23.02 -36.34
CA VAL A 420 -12.92 -23.89 -36.05
C VAL A 420 -12.76 -24.57 -34.68
N ALA A 421 -13.86 -24.74 -33.94
CA ALA A 421 -13.91 -25.50 -32.69
C ALA A 421 -13.39 -26.94 -32.89
N HIS A 422 -12.95 -27.61 -31.79
CA HIS A 422 -12.30 -28.94 -31.71
C HIS A 422 -10.75 -28.98 -31.71
N ARG A 423 -10.08 -27.86 -31.40
CA ARG A 423 -8.66 -27.83 -30.96
C ARG A 423 -8.56 -27.49 -29.47
N MET A 424 -7.35 -27.42 -28.90
CA MET A 424 -7.15 -26.88 -27.55
C MET A 424 -7.51 -25.38 -27.54
N PRO A 425 -8.31 -24.87 -26.59
CA PRO A 425 -8.61 -23.44 -26.50
C PRO A 425 -7.34 -22.65 -26.21
N PHE A 426 -7.28 -21.39 -26.66
CA PHE A 426 -6.18 -20.49 -26.32
C PHE A 426 -6.52 -19.59 -25.12
N ALA A 427 -7.80 -19.44 -24.82
CA ALA A 427 -8.29 -18.77 -23.63
C ALA A 427 -9.60 -19.41 -23.14
N THR A 428 -9.88 -19.30 -21.84
CA THR A 428 -11.18 -19.66 -21.26
C THR A 428 -11.61 -18.60 -20.25
N ILE A 429 -12.92 -18.47 -20.03
CA ILE A 429 -13.50 -17.70 -18.92
C ILE A 429 -14.36 -18.65 -18.10
N VAL A 430 -14.11 -18.69 -16.80
CA VAL A 430 -14.81 -19.55 -15.84
C VAL A 430 -15.25 -18.69 -14.64
N ALA A 431 -16.44 -18.95 -14.10
CA ALA A 431 -17.05 -18.11 -13.05
C ALA A 431 -17.59 -18.92 -11.85
N HIS A 432 -17.21 -20.19 -11.75
CA HIS A 432 -17.55 -21.07 -10.64
C HIS A 432 -16.39 -22.03 -10.39
N ASP A 433 -16.32 -22.58 -9.18
CA ASP A 433 -15.34 -23.62 -8.88
C ASP A 433 -15.75 -24.95 -9.53
N THR A 434 -14.78 -25.82 -9.80
CA THR A 434 -15.05 -27.21 -10.23
C THR A 434 -14.72 -28.16 -9.08
N PRO A 435 -15.73 -28.68 -8.34
CA PRO A 435 -15.50 -29.50 -7.15
C PRO A 435 -14.55 -30.68 -7.40
N GLY A 436 -13.51 -30.81 -6.57
CA GLY A 436 -12.50 -31.86 -6.66
C GLY A 436 -11.46 -31.68 -7.76
N PHE A 437 -11.46 -30.55 -8.46
CA PHE A 437 -10.51 -30.27 -9.54
C PHE A 437 -9.91 -28.86 -9.50
N ASP A 438 -10.74 -27.82 -9.48
CA ASP A 438 -10.31 -26.42 -9.64
C ASP A 438 -11.10 -25.52 -8.69
N GLU A 439 -10.66 -25.50 -7.42
CA GLU A 439 -11.31 -24.79 -6.30
C GLU A 439 -10.39 -23.73 -5.66
N ASP A 440 -9.12 -23.66 -6.08
CA ASP A 440 -8.13 -22.82 -5.42
C ASP A 440 -8.40 -21.32 -5.59
N SER A 441 -9.05 -20.96 -6.70
CA SER A 441 -9.39 -19.59 -7.02
C SER A 441 -10.63 -19.07 -6.28
N ARG A 442 -11.42 -19.96 -5.65
CA ARG A 442 -12.65 -19.64 -4.92
C ARG A 442 -13.59 -18.79 -5.78
N LEU A 443 -13.93 -19.28 -6.97
CA LEU A 443 -14.69 -18.54 -7.96
C LEU A 443 -16.17 -18.41 -7.61
N ASP A 444 -16.70 -19.24 -6.71
CA ASP A 444 -18.11 -19.16 -6.26
C ASP A 444 -18.45 -17.88 -5.46
N ARG A 445 -17.49 -16.96 -5.33
CA ARG A 445 -17.70 -15.62 -4.78
C ARG A 445 -18.54 -14.77 -5.74
N PRO A 446 -19.54 -14.01 -5.25
CA PRO A 446 -20.34 -13.13 -6.11
C PRO A 446 -19.48 -12.17 -6.93
N GLY A 447 -19.66 -12.18 -8.26
CA GLY A 447 -18.99 -11.24 -9.18
C GLY A 447 -17.52 -11.55 -9.49
N VAL A 448 -17.03 -12.74 -9.16
CA VAL A 448 -15.67 -13.18 -9.50
C VAL A 448 -15.72 -14.09 -10.74
N PHE A 449 -14.87 -13.79 -11.71
CA PHE A 449 -14.59 -14.67 -12.84
C PHE A 449 -13.08 -14.73 -13.08
N ARG A 450 -12.64 -15.78 -13.75
CA ARG A 450 -11.23 -16.01 -14.08
C ARG A 450 -11.05 -16.13 -15.58
N LEU A 451 -10.23 -15.25 -16.13
CA LEU A 451 -9.71 -15.36 -17.48
C LEU A 451 -8.45 -16.22 -17.45
N ASN A 452 -8.46 -17.33 -18.19
CA ASN A 452 -7.33 -18.22 -18.38
C ASN A 452 -6.75 -18.01 -19.76
N ILE A 453 -5.42 -17.94 -19.87
CA ILE A 453 -4.72 -17.73 -21.14
C ILE A 453 -3.62 -18.77 -21.28
N ALA A 454 -3.60 -19.49 -22.40
CA ALA A 454 -2.46 -20.30 -22.76
C ALA A 454 -1.30 -19.33 -23.08
N LEU A 455 -0.28 -19.22 -22.23
CA LEU A 455 0.89 -18.37 -22.49
C LEU A 455 1.92 -19.10 -23.36
N GLY A 456 2.00 -20.43 -23.22
CA GLY A 456 3.05 -21.24 -23.84
C GLY A 456 4.39 -21.11 -23.09
N ARG A 457 5.32 -22.03 -23.38
CA ARG A 457 6.53 -22.23 -22.55
C ARG A 457 7.42 -20.99 -22.40
N ALA A 458 7.68 -20.27 -23.49
CA ALA A 458 8.59 -19.13 -23.49
C ALA A 458 8.03 -17.93 -22.70
N GLU A 459 6.77 -17.57 -22.95
CA GLU A 459 6.11 -16.47 -22.24
C GLU A 459 5.92 -16.78 -20.75
N PHE A 460 5.51 -18.01 -20.44
CA PHE A 460 5.38 -18.46 -19.05
C PHE A 460 6.70 -18.34 -18.29
N ALA A 461 7.80 -18.84 -18.88
CA ALA A 461 9.13 -18.75 -18.25
C ALA A 461 9.61 -17.32 -18.08
N ARG A 462 9.38 -16.45 -19.08
CA ARG A 462 9.70 -15.02 -18.98
C ARG A 462 8.93 -14.34 -17.86
N ARG A 463 7.64 -14.67 -17.71
CA ARG A 463 6.74 -14.06 -16.72
C ARG A 463 7.09 -14.47 -15.29
N PHE A 464 7.22 -15.78 -15.06
CA PHE A 464 7.27 -16.33 -13.71
C PHE A 464 8.70 -16.68 -13.25
N GLY A 465 9.69 -16.59 -14.13
CA GLY A 465 11.09 -16.86 -13.80
C GLY A 465 11.47 -18.34 -13.77
N TYR A 466 10.52 -19.24 -14.09
CA TYR A 466 10.73 -20.69 -14.15
C TYR A 466 9.89 -21.32 -15.27
N PRO A 467 10.32 -22.45 -15.87
CA PRO A 467 9.58 -23.11 -16.93
C PRO A 467 8.27 -23.75 -16.40
N PRO A 468 7.25 -23.95 -17.25
CA PRO A 468 5.99 -24.61 -16.84
C PRO A 468 6.18 -25.92 -16.08
N ALA A 469 7.17 -26.73 -16.47
CA ALA A 469 7.44 -28.03 -15.85
C ALA A 469 7.76 -27.93 -14.34
N GLU A 470 8.23 -26.77 -13.87
CA GLU A 470 8.58 -26.53 -12.47
C GLU A 470 7.44 -25.90 -11.68
N ALA A 471 6.32 -25.54 -12.32
CA ALA A 471 5.24 -24.78 -11.68
C ALA A 471 4.64 -25.44 -10.44
N ALA A 472 4.61 -26.77 -10.39
CA ALA A 472 4.13 -27.52 -9.22
C ALA A 472 4.94 -27.20 -7.94
N GLY A 473 6.26 -26.96 -8.08
CA GLY A 473 7.14 -26.61 -6.96
C GLY A 473 6.96 -25.18 -6.44
N HIS A 474 6.37 -24.29 -7.24
CA HIS A 474 6.16 -22.88 -6.89
C HIS A 474 4.73 -22.59 -6.39
N ARG A 475 3.84 -23.58 -6.43
CA ARG A 475 2.42 -23.44 -6.11
C ARG A 475 2.15 -22.93 -4.70
N ALA A 476 2.94 -23.34 -3.71
CA ALA A 476 2.76 -22.93 -2.30
C ALA A 476 2.96 -21.42 -2.07
N GLY A 477 3.62 -20.71 -2.99
CA GLY A 477 3.84 -19.27 -2.92
C GLY A 477 2.83 -18.42 -3.70
N VAL A 478 1.77 -19.03 -4.25
CA VAL A 478 0.77 -18.34 -5.09
C VAL A 478 -0.57 -18.28 -4.38
N ASP A 479 -1.06 -17.06 -4.16
CA ASP A 479 -2.46 -16.83 -3.76
C ASP A 479 -3.36 -16.81 -5.00
N PHE A 480 -4.04 -17.92 -5.25
CA PHE A 480 -4.95 -18.09 -6.39
C PHE A 480 -6.26 -17.30 -6.27
N THR A 481 -6.54 -16.70 -5.11
CA THR A 481 -7.77 -15.96 -4.85
C THR A 481 -7.65 -14.47 -5.19
N ARG A 482 -6.42 -14.00 -5.43
CA ARG A 482 -6.08 -12.59 -5.67
C ARG A 482 -6.57 -12.09 -7.03
N ALA A 483 -7.39 -11.05 -7.01
CA ALA A 483 -7.85 -10.39 -8.23
C ALA A 483 -6.76 -9.50 -8.86
N GLY A 484 -6.88 -9.28 -10.18
CA GLY A 484 -6.09 -8.35 -10.96
C GLY A 484 -4.61 -8.67 -11.15
N VAL A 485 -4.19 -9.89 -10.81
CA VAL A 485 -2.82 -10.36 -10.99
C VAL A 485 -2.78 -11.52 -11.98
N ILE A 486 -1.89 -11.44 -12.97
CA ILE A 486 -1.56 -12.57 -13.84
C ILE A 486 -0.70 -13.55 -13.03
N MET A 487 -1.25 -14.73 -12.77
CA MET A 487 -0.64 -15.79 -11.98
C MET A 487 -0.55 -17.09 -12.80
N PRO A 488 0.29 -18.07 -12.42
CA PRO A 488 0.22 -19.41 -13.00
C PRO A 488 -1.18 -19.99 -12.81
N HIS A 489 -1.71 -20.73 -13.78
CA HIS A 489 -3.04 -21.34 -13.62
C HIS A 489 -3.01 -22.44 -12.53
N PRO A 490 -3.98 -22.50 -11.59
CA PRO A 490 -3.97 -23.45 -10.47
C PRO A 490 -3.83 -24.93 -10.91
N ALA A 491 -4.64 -25.36 -11.88
CA ALA A 491 -4.55 -26.71 -12.47
C ALA A 491 -3.59 -26.83 -13.68
N TYR A 492 -3.56 -25.85 -14.57
CA TYR A 492 -2.92 -25.97 -15.88
C TYR A 492 -1.57 -25.24 -16.05
N ALA A 493 -0.94 -24.80 -14.96
CA ALA A 493 0.36 -24.12 -15.04
C ALA A 493 1.45 -24.98 -15.71
N VAL A 494 1.45 -26.31 -15.52
CA VAL A 494 2.44 -27.20 -16.13
C VAL A 494 2.31 -27.30 -17.65
N GLN A 495 1.15 -26.95 -18.20
CA GLN A 495 0.90 -26.82 -19.64
C GLN A 495 1.21 -25.40 -20.15
N GLY A 496 1.66 -24.49 -19.29
CA GLY A 496 2.02 -23.11 -19.63
C GLY A 496 0.81 -22.17 -19.69
N TRP A 497 -0.21 -22.42 -18.87
CA TRP A 497 -1.36 -21.53 -18.71
C TRP A 497 -1.17 -20.54 -17.56
N ALA A 498 -1.70 -19.34 -17.74
CA ALA A 498 -1.88 -18.35 -16.70
C ALA A 498 -3.35 -18.08 -16.45
N ALA A 499 -3.64 -17.50 -15.29
CA ALA A 499 -4.96 -17.07 -14.86
C ALA A 499 -4.90 -15.62 -14.38
N VAL A 500 -6.02 -14.91 -14.52
CA VAL A 500 -6.28 -13.63 -13.86
C VAL A 500 -7.74 -13.58 -13.43
N LEU A 501 -7.98 -13.36 -12.14
CA LEU A 501 -9.32 -13.12 -11.61
C LEU A 501 -9.63 -11.64 -11.78
N ASN A 502 -10.79 -11.29 -12.33
CA ASN A 502 -11.23 -9.89 -12.49
C ASN A 502 -10.05 -8.97 -12.92
N PRO A 503 -9.66 -8.94 -14.21
CA PRO A 503 -8.50 -8.15 -14.73
C PRO A 503 -8.64 -6.60 -14.88
N PRO A 504 -7.79 -5.78 -14.20
CA PRO A 504 -7.61 -4.34 -14.34
C PRO A 504 -8.06 -3.65 -15.63
N VAL A 505 -8.65 -2.45 -15.65
CA VAL A 505 -8.56 -1.63 -16.88
C VAL A 505 -7.08 -1.40 -17.24
N ALA A 506 -6.24 -1.15 -16.22
CA ALA A 506 -4.80 -1.00 -16.39
C ALA A 506 -4.10 -2.25 -16.96
N LEU A 507 -4.68 -3.43 -16.80
CA LEU A 507 -4.13 -4.70 -17.27
C LEU A 507 -4.56 -5.05 -18.70
N LEU A 508 -5.60 -4.38 -19.24
CA LEU A 508 -6.15 -4.70 -20.56
C LEU A 508 -5.14 -4.61 -21.71
N PRO A 509 -4.28 -3.58 -21.82
CA PRO A 509 -3.32 -3.54 -22.92
C PRO A 509 -2.37 -4.74 -22.94
N GLU A 510 -1.97 -5.22 -21.76
CA GLU A 510 -1.14 -6.42 -21.63
C GLU A 510 -1.94 -7.68 -21.97
N LEU A 511 -3.18 -7.80 -21.49
CA LEU A 511 -4.03 -8.96 -21.78
C LEU A 511 -4.38 -9.07 -23.25
N ASP A 512 -4.70 -7.95 -23.91
CA ASP A 512 -5.01 -7.92 -25.34
C ASP A 512 -3.83 -8.47 -26.16
N ASP A 513 -2.60 -8.09 -25.80
CA ASP A 513 -1.38 -8.60 -26.42
C ASP A 513 -1.13 -10.10 -26.10
N LEU A 514 -1.29 -10.52 -24.84
CA LEU A 514 -1.13 -11.92 -24.45
C LEU A 514 -2.16 -12.84 -25.14
N LEU A 515 -3.41 -12.40 -25.20
CA LEU A 515 -4.50 -13.09 -25.92
C LEU A 515 -4.17 -13.22 -27.40
N ASP A 516 -3.67 -12.16 -28.04
CA ASP A 516 -3.31 -12.18 -29.46
C ASP A 516 -2.10 -13.08 -29.76
N ARG A 517 -1.09 -13.10 -28.87
CA ARG A 517 0.01 -14.08 -28.94
C ARG A 517 -0.49 -15.51 -28.75
N ALA A 518 -1.38 -15.76 -27.78
CA ALA A 518 -1.97 -17.06 -27.52
C ALA A 518 -2.77 -17.56 -28.73
N ARG A 519 -3.63 -16.70 -29.30
CA ARG A 519 -4.43 -16.95 -30.49
C ARG A 519 -3.56 -17.30 -31.70
N ARG A 520 -2.53 -16.51 -32.01
CA ARG A 520 -1.59 -16.80 -33.12
C ARG A 520 -0.88 -18.13 -32.96
N ARG A 521 -0.44 -18.44 -31.74
CA ARG A 521 0.21 -19.74 -31.48
C ARG A 521 -0.76 -20.90 -31.69
N ALA A 522 -2.02 -20.74 -31.32
CA ALA A 522 -3.07 -21.74 -31.55
C ALA A 522 -3.46 -21.88 -33.03
N SER A 523 -3.43 -20.79 -33.83
CA SER A 523 -3.68 -20.84 -35.28
C SER A 523 -2.52 -21.44 -36.07
N GLY A 524 -1.28 -21.34 -35.56
CA GLY A 524 -0.06 -21.73 -36.26
C GLY A 524 0.56 -20.60 -37.09
N ASP A 525 0.04 -19.37 -36.97
CA ASP A 525 0.61 -18.18 -37.61
C ASP A 525 1.93 -17.80 -36.94
N ARG A 526 3.05 -18.05 -37.62
CA ARG A 526 4.39 -17.56 -37.21
C ARG A 526 4.75 -16.35 -38.07
N ARG A 527 5.00 -15.20 -37.44
CA ARG A 527 5.81 -14.14 -38.05
C ARG A 527 7.27 -14.36 -37.71
#